data_AF-A0A9E0SGY8-F1
#
_entry.id   AF-A0A9E0SGY8-F1
#
_cell.length_a   1.000
_cell.length_b   1.000
_cell.length_c   1.000
_cell.angle_alpha   90.00
_cell.angle_beta   90.00
_cell.angle_gamma   90.00
#
_symmetry.space_group_name_H-M   'P 1'
#
loop_
_entity.id
_entity.type
_entity.pdbx_description
1 polymer ?
#
loop_
_entity_poly.entity_id
_entity_poly.type
_entity_poly.pdbx_seq_one_letter_code
_entity_poly.pdbx_strand_id
1 'polypeptide(L)'
;MLRAPAVKALLLQCFAFFITGLTLVGIAYVAGSRIGIVAAALLQGSVAAALSFRFRLAFWWLPIQLLFPVTLLVVSALHLPPILFLVLFLFFLLLYWSSFRTQVPYFPSHPAVRQAVAALLPAGSPHFIDIGSGFGGMVLHLASLRREGVFVGIEIAPLPWLASWLRARWQASAAHFLRGDYTHLNFADYDVVYAYLSPAAMPALWGKAHSEMRDGCLLVSYEFPIPGHEPDSVSYPVSGGPALHVWRMR
;
A
#
# COMPACT_ATOMS: atom_id res chain seq x y z
N MET A 1 16.73 10.43 6.32
CA MET A 1 15.98 9.80 7.43
C MET A 1 15.21 10.80 8.30
N LEU A 2 15.79 11.94 8.73
CA LEU A 2 15.15 12.94 9.61
C LEU A 2 13.88 13.65 9.06
N ARG A 3 13.58 13.52 7.76
CA ARG A 3 12.36 14.10 7.17
C ARG A 3 11.12 13.22 7.36
N ALA A 4 11.28 11.93 7.68
CA ALA A 4 10.16 11.02 7.87
C ALA A 4 9.34 11.41 9.11
N PRO A 5 8.00 11.58 9.00
CA PRO A 5 7.15 11.98 10.12
C PRO A 5 7.28 11.05 11.34
N ALA A 6 7.39 9.74 11.12
CA ALA A 6 7.56 8.75 12.19
C ALA A 6 8.87 8.93 12.98
N VAL A 7 9.97 9.28 12.29
CA VAL A 7 11.26 9.55 12.95
C VAL A 7 11.16 10.82 13.80
N LYS A 8 10.52 11.88 13.27
CA LYS A 8 10.28 13.10 14.04
C LYS A 8 9.41 12.83 15.27
N ALA A 9 8.31 12.10 15.10
CA ALA A 9 7.41 11.73 16.19
C ALA A 9 8.16 10.98 17.29
N LEU A 10 8.97 9.97 16.93
CA LEU A 10 9.79 9.22 17.87
C LEU A 10 10.77 10.12 18.65
N LEU A 11 11.47 11.03 17.96
CA LEU A 11 12.38 11.96 18.63
C LEU A 11 11.66 12.88 19.61
N LEU A 12 10.48 13.39 19.25
CA LEU A 12 9.65 14.20 20.15
C LEU A 12 9.16 13.39 21.35
N GLN A 13 8.86 12.11 21.17
CA GLN A 13 8.46 11.21 22.25
C GLN A 13 9.61 10.96 23.23
N CYS A 14 10.82 10.73 22.72
CA CYS A 14 12.03 10.61 23.55
C CYS A 14 12.33 11.91 24.30
N PHE A 15 12.20 13.06 23.63
CA PHE A 15 12.40 14.35 24.28
C PHE A 15 11.36 14.62 25.38
N ALA A 16 10.09 14.31 25.12
CA ALA A 16 9.03 14.38 26.11
C ALA A 16 9.30 13.48 27.32
N PHE A 17 9.83 12.27 27.09
CA PHE A 17 10.23 11.37 28.17
C PHE A 17 11.26 12.01 29.12
N PHE A 18 12.30 12.66 28.58
CA PHE A 18 13.29 13.35 29.42
C PHE A 18 12.70 14.54 30.17
N ILE A 19 11.88 15.36 29.51
CA ILE A 19 11.19 16.49 30.15
C ILE A 19 10.33 15.98 31.32
N THR A 20 9.53 14.95 31.08
CA THR A 20 8.69 14.33 32.10
C THR A 20 9.53 13.77 33.25
N GLY A 21 10.60 13.04 32.96
CA GLY A 21 11.51 12.52 33.99
C GLY A 21 12.09 13.61 34.88
N LEU A 22 12.61 14.69 34.29
CA LEU A 22 13.13 15.84 35.04
C LEU A 22 12.06 16.53 35.88
N THR A 23 10.85 16.67 35.32
CA THR A 23 9.70 17.26 36.03
C THR A 23 9.33 16.43 37.26
N LEU A 24 9.26 15.11 37.11
CA LEU A 24 8.94 14.19 38.18
C LEU A 24 10.01 14.15 39.28
N VAL A 25 11.29 14.19 38.91
CA VAL A 25 12.40 14.30 39.88
C VAL A 25 12.31 15.62 40.64
N GLY A 26 12.03 16.73 39.95
CA GLY A 26 11.85 18.04 40.58
C GLY A 26 10.68 18.05 41.58
N ILE A 27 9.53 17.49 41.20
CA ILE A 27 8.37 17.34 42.11
C ILE A 27 8.72 16.50 43.32
N ALA A 28 9.41 15.38 43.13
CA ALA A 28 9.82 14.52 44.24
C ALA A 28 10.80 15.22 45.19
N TYR A 29 11.73 16.03 44.65
CA TYR A 29 12.70 16.78 45.44
C TYR A 29 12.06 17.94 46.24
N VAL A 30 11.18 18.70 45.61
CA VAL A 30 10.58 19.91 46.21
C VAL A 30 9.39 19.58 47.12
N ALA A 31 8.48 18.71 46.65
CA ALA A 31 7.22 18.42 47.33
C ALA A 31 7.20 17.08 48.06
N GLY A 32 8.32 16.33 48.06
CA GLY A 32 8.42 15.00 48.69
C GLY A 32 7.47 13.95 48.12
N SER A 33 6.76 14.27 47.02
CA SER A 33 5.63 13.50 46.51
C SER A 33 6.04 12.66 45.30
N ARG A 34 5.61 11.39 45.27
CA ARG A 34 5.84 10.50 44.12
C ARG A 34 4.59 10.44 43.26
N ILE A 35 4.73 10.80 41.99
CA ILE A 35 3.65 10.71 41.01
C ILE A 35 3.55 9.26 40.51
N GLY A 36 2.33 8.73 40.45
CA GLY A 36 2.07 7.39 39.94
C GLY A 36 2.45 7.23 38.45
N ILE A 37 2.82 6.01 38.06
CA ILE A 37 3.29 5.70 36.70
C ILE A 37 2.27 6.07 35.60
N VAL A 38 0.97 5.94 35.89
CA VAL A 38 -0.11 6.31 34.95
C VAL A 38 -0.15 7.83 34.72
N ALA A 39 -0.04 8.62 35.79
CA ALA A 39 0.01 10.08 35.70
C ALA A 39 1.29 10.55 34.98
N ALA A 40 2.42 9.87 35.21
CA ALA A 40 3.65 10.09 34.47
C ALA A 40 3.48 9.84 32.96
N ALA A 41 2.83 8.73 32.57
CA ALA A 41 2.57 8.42 31.17
C ALA A 41 1.62 9.43 30.50
N LEU A 42 0.56 9.85 31.18
CA LEU A 42 -0.35 10.90 30.68
C LEU A 42 0.38 12.24 30.50
N LEU A 43 1.25 12.61 31.45
CA LEU A 43 2.08 13.81 31.34
C LEU A 43 3.04 13.72 30.15
N GLN A 44 3.74 12.59 29.99
CA GLN A 44 4.62 12.38 28.84
C GLN A 44 3.86 12.49 27.51
N GLY A 45 2.71 11.81 27.39
CA GLY A 45 1.89 11.86 26.19
C GLY A 45 1.41 13.27 25.87
N SER A 46 1.00 14.02 26.89
CA SER A 46 0.55 15.41 26.75
C SER A 46 1.68 16.32 26.27
N VAL A 47 2.87 16.20 26.86
CA VAL A 47 4.07 16.94 26.43
C VAL A 47 4.43 16.58 24.99
N ALA A 48 4.43 15.29 24.65
CA ALA A 48 4.75 14.84 23.30
C ALA A 48 3.74 15.32 22.24
N ALA A 49 2.45 15.31 22.57
CA ALA A 49 1.39 15.82 21.69
C ALA A 49 1.53 17.34 21.49
N ALA A 50 1.81 18.10 22.56
CA ALA A 50 2.04 19.54 22.49
C ALA A 50 3.29 19.88 21.66
N LEU A 51 4.38 19.14 21.83
CA LEU A 51 5.56 19.25 20.98
C LEU A 51 5.23 18.91 19.53
N SER A 52 4.48 17.83 19.28
CA SER A 52 4.11 17.42 17.92
C SER A 52 3.24 18.45 17.20
N PHE A 53 2.32 19.09 17.93
CA PHE A 53 1.58 20.25 17.46
C PHE A 53 2.51 21.42 17.12
N ARG A 54 3.43 21.76 18.03
CA ARG A 54 4.40 22.86 17.84
C ARG A 54 5.30 22.64 16.63
N PHE A 55 5.74 21.41 16.40
CA PHE A 55 6.56 21.02 15.25
C PHE A 55 5.75 20.74 13.97
N ARG A 56 4.43 21.04 13.98
CA ARG A 56 3.53 20.95 12.83
C ARG A 56 3.49 19.55 12.20
N LEU A 57 3.51 18.51 13.02
CA LEU A 57 3.18 17.17 12.54
C LEU A 57 1.70 17.14 12.12
N ALA A 58 1.35 16.27 11.18
CA ALA A 58 -0.04 16.08 10.76
C ALA A 58 -0.93 15.74 11.97
N PHE A 59 -2.19 16.18 11.95
CA PHE A 59 -3.04 16.15 13.14
C PHE A 59 -3.23 14.75 13.75
N TRP A 60 -3.20 13.69 12.93
CA TRP A 60 -3.27 12.30 13.40
C TRP A 60 -2.10 11.89 14.31
N TRP A 61 -0.96 12.58 14.25
CA TRP A 61 0.17 12.31 15.15
C TRP A 61 -0.10 12.74 16.59
N LEU A 62 -0.97 13.73 16.83
CA LEU A 62 -1.27 14.15 18.20
C LEU A 62 -1.89 13.03 19.04
N PRO A 63 -3.00 12.37 18.62
CA PRO A 63 -3.56 11.28 19.39
C PRO A 63 -2.60 10.09 19.50
N ILE A 64 -1.79 9.80 18.46
CA ILE A 64 -0.76 8.75 18.53
C ILE A 64 0.25 9.04 19.65
N GLN A 65 0.78 10.26 19.71
CA GLN A 65 1.79 10.66 20.70
C GLN A 65 1.22 10.72 22.11
N LEU A 66 -0.03 11.16 22.25
CA LEU A 66 -0.73 11.19 23.53
C LEU A 66 -0.95 9.79 24.10
N LEU A 67 -1.41 8.85 23.26
CA LEU A 67 -1.77 7.51 23.71
C LEU A 67 -0.55 6.59 23.85
N PHE A 68 0.55 6.85 23.13
CA PHE A 68 1.70 5.94 23.08
C PHE A 68 2.26 5.51 24.45
N PRO A 69 2.56 6.40 25.42
CA PRO A 69 3.04 5.98 26.75
C PRO A 69 2.03 5.13 27.51
N VAL A 70 0.74 5.47 27.40
CA VAL A 70 -0.34 4.73 28.06
C VAL A 70 -0.47 3.33 27.44
N THR A 71 -0.42 3.24 26.11
CA THR A 71 -0.39 1.95 25.40
C THR A 71 0.82 1.12 25.80
N LEU A 72 2.01 1.71 25.95
CA LEU A 72 3.18 0.98 26.44
C LEU A 72 2.97 0.39 27.85
N LEU A 73 2.37 1.15 28.76
CA LEU A 73 2.04 0.64 30.10
C LEU A 73 1.04 -0.52 30.04
N VAL A 74 -0.01 -0.39 29.21
CA VAL A 74 -1.02 -1.45 29.03
C VAL A 74 -0.38 -2.71 28.43
N VAL A 75 0.42 -2.56 27.38
CA VAL A 75 1.17 -3.66 26.74
C VAL A 75 2.08 -4.36 27.74
N SER A 76 2.80 -3.57 28.57
CA SER A 76 3.66 -4.10 29.63
C SER A 76 2.87 -4.83 30.71
N ALA A 77 1.72 -4.30 31.13
CA ALA A 77 0.87 -4.92 32.15
C ALA A 77 0.24 -6.24 31.66
N LEU A 78 -0.07 -6.32 30.36
CA LEU A 78 -0.57 -7.54 29.72
C LEU A 78 0.53 -8.57 29.41
N HIS A 79 1.80 -8.26 29.70
CA HIS A 79 2.95 -9.13 29.44
C HIS A 79 3.01 -9.64 27.99
N LEU A 80 2.61 -8.79 27.02
CA LEU A 80 2.61 -9.19 25.62
C LEU A 80 4.04 -9.43 25.14
N PRO A 81 4.30 -10.56 24.45
CA PRO A 81 5.66 -10.92 24.08
C PRO A 81 6.17 -10.01 22.94
N PRO A 82 7.43 -9.52 23.00
CA PRO A 82 8.00 -8.66 21.96
C PRO A 82 7.92 -9.23 20.54
N ILE A 83 7.96 -10.56 20.41
CA ILE A 83 7.85 -11.27 19.13
C ILE A 83 6.53 -10.96 18.41
N LEU A 84 5.44 -10.70 19.13
CA LEU A 84 4.16 -10.34 18.53
C LEU A 84 4.29 -9.04 17.71
N PHE A 85 4.93 -8.02 18.28
CA PHE A 85 5.14 -6.75 17.61
C PHE A 85 6.11 -6.88 16.43
N LEU A 86 7.14 -7.73 16.55
CA LEU A 86 8.03 -8.04 15.44
C LEU A 86 7.28 -8.73 14.29
N VAL A 87 6.44 -9.73 14.58
CA VAL A 87 5.63 -10.42 13.57
C VAL A 87 4.67 -9.45 12.89
N LEU A 88 3.97 -8.60 13.65
CA LEU A 88 3.10 -7.56 13.08
C LEU A 88 3.88 -6.57 12.21
N PHE A 89 5.05 -6.13 12.68
CA PHE A 89 5.92 -5.25 11.92
C PHE A 89 6.36 -5.89 10.60
N LEU A 90 6.85 -7.13 10.65
CA LEU A 90 7.26 -7.87 9.45
C LEU A 90 6.08 -8.11 8.51
N PHE A 91 4.90 -8.44 9.03
CA PHE A 91 3.68 -8.58 8.24
C PHE A 91 3.35 -7.30 7.48
N PHE A 92 3.30 -6.15 8.16
CA PHE A 92 3.04 -4.87 7.51
C PHE A 92 4.17 -4.43 6.56
N LEU A 93 5.42 -4.73 6.91
CA LEU A 93 6.57 -4.46 6.05
C LEU A 93 6.49 -5.27 4.75
N LEU A 94 6.12 -6.55 4.81
CA LEU A 94 6.00 -7.40 3.62
C LEU A 94 4.73 -7.09 2.81
N LEU A 95 3.67 -6.60 3.46
CA LEU A 95 2.43 -6.16 2.82
C LEU A 95 2.59 -4.84 2.06
N TYR A 96 3.26 -3.85 2.67
CA TYR A 96 3.45 -2.50 2.12
C TYR A 96 4.89 -2.23 1.68
N TRP A 97 5.59 -3.29 1.26
CA TRP A 97 7.03 -3.35 1.00
C TRP A 97 7.60 -2.16 0.23
N SER A 98 6.91 -1.68 -0.79
CA SER A 98 7.37 -0.57 -1.63
C SER A 98 6.50 0.67 -1.55
N SER A 99 5.37 0.65 -0.82
CA SER A 99 4.40 1.76 -0.83
C SER A 99 5.02 3.07 -0.33
N PHE A 100 6.07 3.00 0.49
CA PHE A 100 6.84 4.19 0.92
C PHE A 100 7.67 4.85 -0.20
N ARG A 101 7.91 4.14 -1.31
CA ARG A 101 8.62 4.64 -2.50
C ARG A 101 7.69 4.83 -3.70
N THR A 102 6.86 3.83 -4.00
CA THR A 102 6.01 3.82 -5.19
C THR A 102 4.70 4.58 -5.00
N GLN A 103 4.31 4.84 -3.73
CA GLN A 103 3.03 5.46 -3.40
C GLN A 103 1.81 4.71 -3.97
N VAL A 104 1.95 3.39 -4.12
CA VAL A 104 0.88 2.48 -4.53
C VAL A 104 0.54 1.58 -3.33
N PRO A 105 -0.50 1.92 -2.55
CA PRO A 105 -1.07 1.01 -1.55
C PRO A 105 -1.88 -0.11 -2.23
N TYR A 106 -2.06 -1.22 -1.53
CA TYR A 106 -2.87 -2.32 -2.05
C TYR A 106 -4.37 -1.99 -1.97
N PHE A 107 -5.07 -2.05 -3.11
CA PHE A 107 -6.53 -2.03 -3.20
C PHE A 107 -7.01 -3.10 -4.19
N PRO A 108 -7.93 -4.00 -3.80
CA PRO A 108 -8.45 -5.02 -4.70
C PRO A 108 -9.45 -4.44 -5.71
N SER A 109 -9.33 -4.80 -6.98
CA SER A 109 -10.34 -4.47 -7.98
C SER A 109 -11.67 -5.18 -7.69
N HIS A 110 -12.77 -4.44 -7.83
CA HIS A 110 -14.14 -4.95 -7.64
C HIS A 110 -14.47 -6.07 -8.65
N PRO A 111 -15.28 -7.09 -8.30
CA PRO A 111 -15.66 -8.16 -9.24
C PRO A 111 -16.22 -7.66 -10.58
N ALA A 112 -17.03 -6.60 -10.57
CA ALA A 112 -17.58 -6.00 -11.79
C ALA A 112 -16.48 -5.40 -12.69
N VAL A 113 -15.40 -4.86 -12.10
CA VAL A 113 -14.24 -4.38 -12.87
C VAL A 113 -13.53 -5.55 -13.52
N ARG A 114 -13.38 -6.68 -12.82
CA ARG A 114 -12.77 -7.89 -13.41
C ARG A 114 -13.58 -8.43 -14.59
N GLN A 115 -14.91 -8.37 -14.51
CA GLN A 115 -15.79 -8.74 -15.62
C GLN A 115 -15.68 -7.76 -16.80
N ALA A 116 -15.64 -6.46 -16.52
CA ALA A 116 -15.45 -5.45 -17.55
C ALA A 116 -14.11 -5.63 -18.29
N VAL A 117 -13.02 -5.89 -17.54
CA VAL A 117 -11.71 -6.19 -18.13
C VAL A 117 -11.72 -7.50 -18.92
N ALA A 118 -12.41 -8.54 -18.43
CA ALA A 118 -12.57 -9.80 -19.18
C ALA A 118 -13.22 -9.59 -20.55
N ALA A 119 -14.19 -8.67 -20.64
CA ALA A 119 -14.87 -8.33 -21.89
C ALA A 119 -13.99 -7.54 -22.88
N LEU A 120 -12.89 -6.94 -22.42
CA LEU A 120 -11.94 -6.22 -23.27
C LEU A 120 -10.87 -7.14 -23.91
N LEU A 121 -10.74 -8.37 -23.43
CA LEU A 121 -9.68 -9.25 -23.92
C LEU A 121 -9.93 -9.68 -25.38
N PRO A 122 -8.90 -9.73 -26.24
CA PRO A 122 -9.05 -10.11 -27.65
C PRO A 122 -9.48 -11.58 -27.82
N ALA A 123 -10.14 -11.93 -28.93
CA ALA A 123 -10.48 -13.32 -29.22
C ALA A 123 -9.22 -14.21 -29.35
N GLY A 124 -9.36 -15.52 -29.15
CA GLY A 124 -8.23 -16.46 -29.20
C GLY A 124 -7.45 -16.53 -27.89
N SER A 125 -6.12 -16.59 -27.97
CA SER A 125 -5.19 -16.71 -26.83
C SER A 125 -4.64 -15.33 -26.44
N PRO A 126 -5.32 -14.57 -25.56
CA PRO A 126 -4.84 -13.26 -25.15
C PRO A 126 -3.57 -13.37 -24.30
N HIS A 127 -2.64 -12.44 -24.47
CA HIS A 127 -1.55 -12.23 -23.53
C HIS A 127 -1.87 -11.01 -22.65
N PHE A 128 -2.19 -11.27 -21.39
CA PHE A 128 -2.61 -10.25 -20.43
C PHE A 128 -1.61 -10.12 -19.28
N ILE A 129 -1.36 -8.89 -18.85
CA ILE A 129 -0.63 -8.62 -17.61
C ILE A 129 -1.36 -7.63 -16.69
N ASP A 130 -1.38 -7.94 -15.41
CA ASP A 130 -1.74 -7.04 -14.31
C ASP A 130 -0.48 -6.51 -13.63
N ILE A 131 -0.20 -5.21 -13.76
CA ILE A 131 0.96 -4.53 -13.17
C ILE A 131 0.62 -3.98 -11.78
N GLY A 132 1.19 -4.59 -10.73
CA GLY A 132 0.74 -4.37 -9.36
C GLY A 132 -0.40 -5.31 -8.96
N SER A 133 -0.27 -6.59 -9.32
CA SER A 133 -1.36 -7.58 -9.24
C SER A 133 -1.84 -7.90 -7.82
N GLY A 134 -1.15 -7.43 -6.78
CA GLY A 134 -1.52 -7.65 -5.39
C GLY A 134 -1.65 -9.12 -5.05
N PHE A 135 -2.80 -9.52 -4.50
CA PHE A 135 -3.08 -10.93 -4.19
C PHE A 135 -3.52 -11.75 -5.42
N GLY A 136 -3.43 -11.20 -6.63
CA GLY A 136 -3.70 -11.89 -7.90
C GLY A 136 -5.17 -12.00 -8.29
N GLY A 137 -6.03 -11.17 -7.69
CA GLY A 137 -7.50 -11.28 -7.86
C GLY A 137 -7.98 -11.14 -9.31
N MET A 138 -7.39 -10.22 -10.08
CA MET A 138 -7.71 -10.04 -11.52
C MET A 138 -7.22 -11.24 -12.33
N VAL A 139 -5.92 -11.55 -12.24
CA VAL A 139 -5.25 -12.59 -13.02
C VAL A 139 -5.88 -13.98 -12.80
N LEU A 140 -6.14 -14.35 -11.54
CA LEU A 140 -6.81 -15.62 -11.21
C LEU A 140 -8.22 -15.70 -11.81
N HIS A 141 -8.96 -14.59 -11.80
CA HIS A 141 -10.30 -14.54 -12.37
C HIS A 141 -10.25 -14.75 -13.89
N LEU A 142 -9.38 -14.02 -14.59
CA LEU A 142 -9.28 -14.13 -16.05
C LEU A 142 -8.79 -15.52 -16.50
N ALA A 143 -7.78 -16.08 -15.81
CA ALA A 143 -7.28 -17.43 -16.08
C ALA A 143 -8.33 -18.53 -15.82
N SER A 144 -9.32 -18.27 -14.94
CA SER A 144 -10.43 -19.18 -14.71
C SER A 144 -11.47 -19.16 -15.83
N LEU A 145 -11.61 -18.01 -16.52
CA LEU A 145 -12.59 -17.81 -17.60
C LEU A 145 -12.08 -18.30 -18.95
N ARG A 146 -10.79 -18.06 -19.25
CA ARG A 146 -10.17 -18.42 -20.53
C ARG A 146 -8.89 -19.19 -20.27
N ARG A 147 -8.88 -20.48 -20.59
CA ARG A 147 -7.72 -21.35 -20.32
C ARG A 147 -6.68 -21.32 -21.43
N GLU A 148 -7.08 -20.87 -22.61
CA GLU A 148 -6.25 -20.72 -23.79
C GLU A 148 -5.33 -19.51 -23.75
N GLY A 149 -5.62 -18.51 -22.90
CA GLY A 149 -4.84 -17.29 -22.77
C GLY A 149 -3.69 -17.40 -21.78
N VAL A 150 -2.75 -16.45 -21.88
CA VAL A 150 -1.64 -16.28 -20.94
C VAL A 150 -1.96 -15.10 -20.02
N PHE A 151 -2.12 -15.38 -18.73
CA PHE A 151 -2.47 -14.38 -17.73
C PHE A 151 -1.35 -14.25 -16.70
N VAL A 152 -0.72 -13.09 -16.68
CA VAL A 152 0.43 -12.79 -15.82
C VAL A 152 0.06 -11.70 -14.82
N GLY A 153 0.50 -11.86 -13.57
CA GLY A 153 0.52 -10.79 -12.58
C GLY A 153 1.95 -10.51 -12.15
N ILE A 154 2.35 -9.24 -12.12
CA ILE A 154 3.62 -8.84 -11.50
C ILE A 154 3.34 -8.04 -10.24
N GLU A 155 4.07 -8.36 -9.17
CA GLU A 155 3.94 -7.69 -7.88
C GLU A 155 5.31 -7.54 -7.21
N ILE A 156 5.57 -6.35 -6.70
CA ILE A 156 6.83 -6.01 -6.03
C ILE A 156 6.79 -6.40 -4.55
N ALA A 157 5.61 -6.34 -3.93
CA ALA A 157 5.40 -6.67 -2.53
C ALA A 157 5.47 -8.19 -2.29
N PRO A 158 6.40 -8.67 -1.43
CA PRO A 158 6.62 -10.11 -1.26
C PRO A 158 5.39 -10.86 -0.74
N LEU A 159 4.61 -10.28 0.17
CA LEU A 159 3.48 -10.98 0.78
C LEU A 159 2.31 -11.13 -0.21
N PRO A 160 1.81 -10.07 -0.89
CA PRO A 160 0.78 -10.23 -1.92
C PRO A 160 1.22 -11.16 -3.05
N TRP A 161 2.47 -11.03 -3.53
CA TRP A 161 3.04 -11.95 -4.52
C TRP A 161 3.00 -13.40 -4.05
N LEU A 162 3.55 -13.71 -2.87
CA LEU A 162 3.59 -15.08 -2.36
C LEU A 162 2.18 -15.65 -2.19
N ALA A 163 1.24 -14.84 -1.70
CA ALA A 163 -0.15 -15.25 -1.56
C ALA A 163 -0.81 -15.52 -2.93
N SER A 164 -0.55 -14.68 -3.95
CA SER A 164 -1.06 -14.90 -5.30
C SER A 164 -0.54 -16.20 -5.92
N TRP A 165 0.76 -16.48 -5.74
CA TRP A 165 1.41 -17.71 -6.21
C TRP A 165 0.85 -18.96 -5.50
N LEU A 166 0.69 -18.92 -4.17
CA LEU A 166 0.09 -20.01 -3.41
C LEU A 166 -1.37 -20.27 -3.82
N ARG A 167 -2.15 -19.20 -4.01
CA ARG A 167 -3.54 -19.30 -4.46
C ARG A 167 -3.63 -19.95 -5.84
N ALA A 168 -2.76 -19.57 -6.79
CA ALA A 168 -2.71 -20.18 -8.10
C ALA A 168 -2.43 -21.69 -8.01
N ARG A 169 -1.45 -22.07 -7.19
CA ARG A 169 -1.07 -23.47 -6.97
C ARG A 169 -2.19 -24.28 -6.33
N TRP A 170 -2.85 -23.76 -5.29
CA TRP A 170 -3.96 -24.43 -4.62
C TRP A 170 -5.20 -24.59 -5.51
N GLN A 171 -5.43 -23.63 -6.42
CA GLN A 171 -6.55 -23.67 -7.36
C GLN A 171 -6.24 -24.43 -8.66
N ALA A 172 -5.02 -24.96 -8.81
CA ALA A 172 -4.52 -25.51 -10.08
C ALA A 172 -4.76 -24.56 -11.27
N SER A 173 -4.59 -23.26 -11.03
CA SER A 173 -4.82 -22.20 -12.02
C SER A 173 -3.68 -22.12 -13.03
N ALA A 174 -4.00 -21.72 -14.26
CA ALA A 174 -3.03 -21.38 -15.31
C ALA A 174 -2.40 -19.98 -15.13
N ALA A 175 -2.79 -19.24 -14.09
CA ALA A 175 -2.23 -17.91 -13.81
C ALA A 175 -0.74 -17.97 -13.44
N HIS A 176 0.04 -17.03 -13.96
CA HIS A 176 1.46 -16.89 -13.67
C HIS A 176 1.72 -15.63 -12.83
N PHE A 177 2.50 -15.76 -11.76
CA PHE A 177 2.82 -14.64 -10.85
C PHE A 177 4.32 -14.40 -10.74
N LEU A 178 4.75 -13.20 -11.10
CA LEU A 178 6.14 -12.74 -11.07
C LEU A 178 6.37 -11.82 -9.87
N ARG A 179 7.50 -11.99 -9.18
CA ARG A 179 7.96 -11.03 -8.17
C ARG A 179 8.91 -10.04 -8.82
N GLY A 180 8.54 -8.78 -8.91
CA GLY A 180 9.41 -7.79 -9.53
C GLY A 180 8.79 -6.44 -9.76
N ASP A 181 9.59 -5.56 -10.35
CA ASP A 181 9.16 -4.24 -10.83
C ASP A 181 8.76 -4.37 -12.31
N TYR A 182 7.56 -3.91 -12.66
CA TYR A 182 7.04 -3.97 -14.02
C TYR A 182 7.84 -3.12 -15.01
N THR A 183 8.62 -2.16 -14.53
CA THR A 183 9.49 -1.33 -15.38
C THR A 183 10.54 -2.15 -16.14
N HIS A 184 10.90 -3.33 -15.62
CA HIS A 184 11.84 -4.26 -16.26
C HIS A 184 11.22 -5.24 -17.26
N LEU A 185 9.89 -5.26 -17.38
CA LEU A 185 9.20 -6.11 -18.37
C LEU A 185 9.21 -5.45 -19.74
N ASN A 186 9.13 -6.25 -20.80
CA ASN A 186 8.87 -5.74 -22.15
C ASN A 186 7.36 -5.72 -22.39
N PHE A 187 6.77 -4.53 -22.55
CA PHE A 187 5.32 -4.44 -22.76
C PHE A 187 4.88 -4.93 -24.15
N ALA A 188 5.80 -5.10 -25.11
CA ALA A 188 5.48 -5.66 -26.43
C ALA A 188 4.94 -7.10 -26.36
N ASP A 189 5.25 -7.83 -25.29
CA ASP A 189 4.88 -9.24 -25.12
C ASP A 189 3.39 -9.45 -24.76
N TYR A 190 2.65 -8.37 -24.51
CA TYR A 190 1.27 -8.39 -24.02
C TYR A 190 0.32 -7.68 -24.98
N ASP A 191 -0.87 -8.24 -25.14
CA ASP A 191 -1.98 -7.60 -25.88
C ASP A 191 -2.74 -6.62 -24.99
N VAL A 192 -2.77 -6.88 -23.68
CA VAL A 192 -3.48 -6.07 -22.69
C VAL A 192 -2.61 -5.87 -21.45
N VAL A 193 -2.33 -4.62 -21.11
CA VAL A 193 -1.70 -4.22 -19.85
C VAL A 193 -2.74 -3.55 -18.97
N TYR A 194 -3.04 -4.14 -17.82
CA TYR A 194 -3.97 -3.61 -16.83
C TYR A 194 -3.22 -3.02 -15.63
N ALA A 195 -3.66 -1.85 -15.19
CA ALA A 195 -3.09 -1.12 -14.07
C ALA A 195 -4.17 -0.66 -13.09
N TYR A 196 -3.93 -0.88 -11.80
CA TYR A 196 -4.60 -0.17 -10.71
C TYR A 196 -3.55 0.31 -9.72
N LEU A 197 -2.87 1.40 -10.09
CA LEU A 197 -1.68 1.90 -9.40
C LEU A 197 -1.99 3.14 -8.54
N SER A 198 -1.47 4.29 -8.93
CA SER A 198 -1.71 5.59 -8.32
C SER A 198 -1.48 6.70 -9.35
N PRO A 199 -2.01 7.93 -9.13
CA PRO A 199 -1.80 9.05 -10.05
C PRO A 199 -0.33 9.37 -10.30
N ALA A 200 0.54 9.13 -9.32
CA ALA A 200 1.98 9.40 -9.43
C ALA A 200 2.70 8.45 -10.41
N ALA A 201 2.19 7.23 -10.60
CA ALA A 201 2.78 6.24 -11.49
C ALA A 201 2.35 6.41 -12.96
N MET A 202 1.18 7.05 -13.20
CA MET A 202 0.54 7.08 -14.52
C MET A 202 1.39 7.73 -15.63
N PRO A 203 2.13 8.85 -15.41
CA PRO A 203 2.96 9.44 -16.47
C PRO A 203 4.10 8.50 -16.93
N ALA A 204 4.76 7.84 -15.99
CA ALA A 204 5.83 6.90 -16.31
C ALA A 204 5.29 5.63 -16.99
N LEU A 205 4.13 5.14 -16.53
CA LEU A 205 3.41 4.04 -17.17
C LEU A 205 3.08 4.36 -18.63
N TRP A 206 2.56 5.55 -18.90
CA TRP A 206 2.24 5.98 -20.26
C TRP A 206 3.49 6.01 -21.15
N GLY A 207 4.58 6.61 -20.68
CA GLY A 207 5.84 6.67 -21.44
C GLY A 207 6.31 5.28 -21.85
N LYS A 208 6.30 4.32 -20.92
CA LYS A 208 6.66 2.92 -21.20
C LYS A 208 5.69 2.24 -22.16
N ALA A 209 4.38 2.36 -21.91
CA ALA A 209 3.35 1.76 -22.75
C ALA A 209 3.42 2.27 -24.19
N HIS A 210 3.54 3.58 -24.37
CA HIS A 210 3.65 4.21 -25.69
C HIS A 210 4.93 3.81 -26.44
N SER A 211 6.04 3.58 -25.72
CA SER A 211 7.30 3.17 -26.36
C SER A 211 7.39 1.68 -26.71
N GLU A 212 6.69 0.81 -25.98
CA GLU A 212 6.93 -0.64 -26.03
C GLU A 212 5.72 -1.45 -26.49
N MET A 213 4.49 -1.01 -26.24
CA MET A 213 3.31 -1.79 -26.64
C MET A 213 3.14 -1.76 -28.16
N ARG A 214 2.70 -2.89 -28.72
CA ARG A 214 2.41 -3.00 -30.15
C ARG A 214 1.12 -2.26 -30.50
N ASP A 215 1.04 -1.76 -31.73
CA ASP A 215 -0.18 -1.15 -32.28
C ASP A 215 -1.40 -2.05 -32.10
N GLY A 216 -2.52 -1.45 -31.71
CA GLY A 216 -3.78 -2.14 -31.48
C GLY A 216 -3.93 -2.82 -30.11
N CYS A 217 -2.85 -2.95 -29.33
CA CYS A 217 -2.90 -3.44 -27.94
C CYS A 217 -3.61 -2.44 -27.01
N LEU A 218 -4.03 -2.91 -25.84
CA LEU A 218 -4.81 -2.13 -24.89
C LEU A 218 -4.05 -1.83 -23.60
N LEU A 219 -3.91 -0.56 -23.27
CA LEU A 219 -3.60 -0.13 -21.91
C LEU A 219 -4.92 0.13 -21.19
N VAL A 220 -5.14 -0.51 -20.04
CA VAL A 220 -6.36 -0.41 -19.24
C VAL A 220 -6.00 0.07 -17.84
N SER A 221 -6.57 1.19 -17.40
CA SER A 221 -6.36 1.73 -16.05
C SER A 221 -7.66 1.82 -15.28
N TYR A 222 -7.70 1.31 -14.06
CA TYR A 222 -8.82 1.50 -13.14
C TYR A 222 -8.58 2.71 -12.25
N GLU A 223 -9.61 3.55 -12.08
CA GLU A 223 -9.67 4.78 -11.27
C GLU A 223 -8.81 5.95 -11.76
N PHE A 224 -7.61 5.68 -12.29
CA PHE A 224 -6.61 6.71 -12.55
C PHE A 224 -6.46 6.99 -14.06
N PRO A 225 -6.87 8.17 -14.55
CA PRO A 225 -6.59 8.59 -15.92
C PRO A 225 -5.11 8.96 -16.09
N ILE A 226 -4.65 8.99 -17.34
CA ILE A 226 -3.31 9.45 -17.71
C ILE A 226 -3.38 10.95 -18.00
N PRO A 227 -2.65 11.80 -17.25
CA PRO A 227 -2.69 13.25 -17.47
C PRO A 227 -2.25 13.62 -18.90
N GLY A 228 -3.07 14.42 -19.59
CA GLY A 228 -2.78 14.89 -20.96
C GLY A 228 -3.08 13.88 -22.08
N HIS A 229 -3.59 12.69 -21.75
CA HIS A 229 -3.88 11.64 -22.73
C HIS A 229 -5.31 11.11 -22.56
N GLU A 230 -6.21 11.52 -23.45
CA GLU A 230 -7.61 11.08 -23.41
C GLU A 230 -7.73 9.59 -23.77
N PRO A 231 -8.50 8.81 -22.99
CA PRO A 231 -8.78 7.40 -23.30
C PRO A 231 -9.73 7.25 -24.48
N ASP A 232 -9.51 6.22 -25.31
CA ASP A 232 -10.42 5.86 -26.41
C ASP A 232 -11.78 5.37 -25.88
N SER A 233 -11.82 4.78 -24.68
CA SER A 233 -13.09 4.49 -24.00
C SER A 233 -13.02 4.61 -22.48
N VAL A 234 -14.15 5.01 -21.89
CA VAL A 234 -14.34 5.12 -20.44
C VAL A 234 -15.64 4.41 -20.08
N SER A 235 -15.61 3.58 -19.04
CA SER A 235 -16.80 2.92 -18.50
C SER A 235 -16.81 2.98 -16.98
N TYR A 236 -17.99 2.75 -16.38
CA TYR A 236 -18.17 2.72 -14.92
C TYR A 236 -18.73 1.35 -14.53
N PRO A 237 -17.87 0.35 -14.29
CA PRO A 237 -18.33 -1.01 -13.98
C PRO A 237 -19.14 -1.12 -12.68
N VAL A 238 -19.03 -0.11 -11.80
CA VAL A 238 -19.77 -0.02 -10.55
C VAL A 238 -20.49 1.33 -10.52
N SER A 239 -21.80 1.31 -10.26
CA SER A 239 -22.60 2.55 -10.16
C SER A 239 -22.05 3.46 -9.06
N GLY A 240 -21.74 4.71 -9.41
CA GLY A 240 -21.10 5.68 -8.50
C GLY A 240 -19.66 5.34 -8.11
N GLY A 241 -19.07 4.30 -8.70
CA GLY A 241 -17.70 3.88 -8.46
C GLY A 241 -16.69 4.54 -9.41
N PRO A 242 -15.39 4.21 -9.25
CA PRO A 242 -14.35 4.71 -10.14
C PRO A 242 -14.52 4.25 -11.60
N ALA A 243 -13.99 5.05 -12.52
CA ALA A 243 -13.98 4.75 -13.94
C ALA A 243 -12.94 3.68 -14.32
N LEU A 244 -13.20 2.97 -15.41
CA LEU A 244 -12.24 2.13 -16.12
C LEU A 244 -11.90 2.83 -17.44
N HIS A 245 -10.64 3.21 -17.59
CA HIS A 245 -10.11 3.92 -18.74
C HIS A 245 -9.36 2.97 -19.66
N VAL A 246 -9.56 3.08 -20.97
CA VAL A 246 -8.94 2.21 -21.97
C VAL A 246 -8.33 3.07 -23.07
N TRP A 247 -7.04 2.84 -23.35
CA TRP A 247 -6.32 3.40 -24.49
C TRP A 247 -5.94 2.26 -25.44
N ARG A 248 -6.19 2.45 -26.73
CA ARG A 248 -5.70 1.59 -27.80
C ARG A 248 -4.40 2.17 -28.33
N MET A 249 -3.32 1.42 -28.21
CA MET A 249 -1.97 1.87 -28.59
C MET A 249 -1.88 2.04 -30.11
N ARG A 250 -1.19 3.10 -30.53
CA ARG A 250 -0.97 3.53 -31.92
C ARG A 250 0.42 4.15 -32.03
#